data_AF-A0AAW7KHN3-F1
#
_entry.id   AF-A0AAW7KHN3-F1
#
_cell.length_a   1.000
_cell.length_b   1.000
_cell.length_c   1.000
_cell.angle_alpha   90.00
_cell.angle_beta   90.00
_cell.angle_gamma   90.00
#
_symmetry.space_group_name_H-M   'P 1'
#
loop_
_entity.id
_entity.type
_entity.pdbx_description
1 polymer ?
#
loop_
_entity_poly.entity_id
_entity_poly.type
_entity_poly.pdbx_seq_one_letter_code
_entity_poly.pdbx_strand_id
1 'polypeptide(L)'
;LTNRDQEFKWNVKTAFGNETSTWTQASMVDDINKVLDITDVKVTDENGKDVTANGTVTQENNKVTFEMNKQADSYDYLSGHTYTMTITTKIKASATDEELAPYIQQGGIPNQADLNFGNEGDVLHSNKPTVTPPAPTPEDPTITKDIEGQDHLDLTNRDQEFKWNVKTAFGNETSTWTQASMVDDINKVLDITDVK
;
A
#
# COMPACT_ATOMS: atom_id res chain seq x y z
N LEU A 1 -1.87 -7.95 6.86
CA LEU A 1 -2.94 -7.02 7.26
C LEU A 1 -4.29 -7.67 6.98
N THR A 2 -5.34 -7.34 7.73
CA THR A 2 -6.70 -7.87 7.56
C THR A 2 -7.54 -7.04 6.59
N ASN A 3 -7.25 -5.75 6.46
CA ASN A 3 -7.88 -4.85 5.47
C ASN A 3 -6.91 -3.69 5.14
N ARG A 4 -7.28 -2.87 4.16
CA ARG A 4 -6.42 -1.78 3.65
C ARG A 4 -6.34 -0.58 4.59
N ASP A 5 -7.38 -0.34 5.38
CA ASP A 5 -7.45 0.77 6.35
C ASP A 5 -6.71 0.46 7.66
N GLN A 6 -6.27 -0.79 7.85
CA GLN A 6 -5.55 -1.20 9.05
C GLN A 6 -4.19 -0.49 9.12
N GLU A 7 -4.01 0.30 10.18
CA GLU A 7 -2.71 0.86 10.52
C GLU A 7 -1.75 -0.21 11.07
N PHE A 8 -0.47 -0.04 10.77
CA PHE A 8 0.62 -0.85 11.30
C PHE A 8 1.88 -0.01 11.47
N LYS A 9 2.81 -0.50 12.28
CA LYS A 9 3.96 0.27 12.76
C LYS A 9 5.28 -0.35 12.35
N TRP A 10 6.16 0.46 11.79
CA TRP A 10 7.58 0.16 11.67
C TRP A 10 8.29 0.69 12.90
N ASN A 11 9.17 -0.11 13.52
CA ASN A 11 9.96 0.30 14.67
C ASN A 11 11.44 0.23 14.29
N VAL A 12 12.04 1.40 14.06
CA VAL A 12 13.47 1.57 13.80
C VAL A 12 14.16 1.77 15.14
N LYS A 13 14.88 0.75 15.60
CA LYS A 13 15.55 0.75 16.90
C LYS A 13 17.06 0.92 16.73
N THR A 14 17.61 1.92 17.39
CA THR A 14 19.04 2.24 17.39
C THR A 14 19.61 2.17 18.79
N ALA A 15 20.71 1.44 18.96
CA ALA A 15 21.51 1.46 20.18
C ALA A 15 22.83 2.18 19.88
N PHE A 16 23.11 3.25 20.62
CA PHE A 16 24.32 4.04 20.42
C PHE A 16 25.48 3.48 21.25
N GLY A 17 26.68 3.57 20.67
CA GLY A 17 27.93 3.22 21.36
C GLY A 17 28.30 4.25 22.43
N ASN A 18 29.57 4.29 22.82
CA ASN A 18 30.08 5.12 23.92
C ASN A 18 30.84 6.38 23.47
N GLU A 19 31.00 6.60 22.16
CA GLU A 19 31.84 7.68 21.61
C GLU A 19 31.03 8.66 20.74
N THR A 20 29.94 9.21 21.27
CA THR A 20 29.05 10.11 20.51
C THR A 20 29.38 11.60 20.69
N SER A 21 30.19 11.96 21.68
CA SER A 21 30.39 13.37 22.07
C SER A 21 31.03 14.26 21.00
N THR A 22 31.79 13.67 20.09
CA THR A 22 32.48 14.35 18.99
C THR A 22 31.68 14.42 17.70
N TRP A 23 30.52 13.74 17.61
CA TRP A 23 29.77 13.60 16.38
C TRP A 23 29.26 14.95 15.84
N THR A 24 29.21 15.06 14.52
CA THR A 24 28.60 16.19 13.82
C THR A 24 27.18 15.89 13.37
N GLN A 25 26.83 14.61 13.19
CA GLN A 25 25.50 14.17 12.78
C GLN A 25 25.00 12.95 13.56
N ALA A 26 23.68 12.87 13.71
CA ALA A 26 22.95 11.67 14.12
C ALA A 26 21.51 11.76 13.58
N SER A 27 21.13 10.89 12.66
CA SER A 27 19.76 10.83 12.13
C SER A 27 19.30 9.41 11.82
N MET A 28 18.02 9.14 12.06
CA MET A 28 17.34 7.93 11.61
C MET A 28 16.53 8.27 10.35
N VAL A 29 16.70 7.48 9.31
CA VAL A 29 16.09 7.69 7.99
C VAL A 29 15.36 6.44 7.55
N ASP A 30 14.17 6.58 6.98
CA ASP A 30 13.42 5.45 6.43
C ASP A 30 12.68 5.87 5.16
N ASP A 31 12.90 5.13 4.08
CA ASP A 31 12.23 5.32 2.79
C ASP A 31 11.02 4.38 2.71
N ILE A 32 9.84 4.92 3.04
CA ILE A 32 8.60 4.15 3.07
C ILE A 32 8.08 3.92 1.65
N ASN A 33 7.60 2.71 1.37
CA ASN A 33 7.04 2.38 0.07
C ASN A 33 5.88 3.34 -0.31
N LYS A 34 5.82 3.75 -1.59
CA LYS A 34 4.86 4.73 -2.09
C LYS A 34 3.40 4.27 -2.06
N VAL A 35 3.13 2.96 -1.93
CA VAL A 35 1.77 2.42 -1.75
C VAL A 35 1.26 2.58 -0.31
N LEU A 36 2.06 3.13 0.60
CA LEU A 36 1.71 3.38 2.00
C LEU A 36 1.62 4.88 2.31
N ASP A 37 0.63 5.26 3.11
CA ASP A 37 0.58 6.57 3.77
C ASP A 37 1.28 6.48 5.12
N ILE A 38 1.99 7.54 5.50
CA ILE A 38 2.52 7.75 6.85
C ILE A 38 1.48 8.55 7.63
N THR A 39 1.00 8.01 8.75
CA THR A 39 -0.05 8.64 9.56
C THR A 39 0.49 9.29 10.83
N ASP A 40 1.60 8.79 11.36
CA ASP A 40 2.25 9.31 12.56
C ASP A 40 3.73 8.93 12.60
N VAL A 41 4.55 9.78 13.20
CA VAL A 41 5.98 9.50 13.47
C VAL A 41 6.30 9.93 14.89
N LYS A 42 6.82 9.00 15.69
CA LYS A 42 7.14 9.21 17.09
C LYS A 42 8.51 8.63 17.43
N VAL A 43 9.28 9.31 18.26
CA VAL A 43 10.55 8.80 18.78
C VAL A 43 10.48 8.64 20.30
N THR A 44 10.92 7.48 20.79
CA THR A 44 10.95 7.15 22.22
C THR A 44 12.34 6.73 22.67
N ASP A 45 12.69 7.01 23.92
CA ASP A 45 13.90 6.50 24.58
C ASP A 45 13.72 5.06 25.08
N GLU A 46 14.74 4.47 25.71
CA GLU A 46 14.67 3.09 26.21
C GLU A 46 13.59 2.86 27.29
N ASN A 47 13.08 3.92 27.91
CA ASN A 47 12.02 3.86 28.92
C ASN A 47 10.63 4.05 28.28
N GLY A 48 10.55 4.20 26.95
CA GLY A 48 9.32 4.47 26.22
C GLY A 48 8.83 5.92 26.35
N LYS A 49 9.64 6.82 26.91
CA LYS A 49 9.28 8.25 27.00
C LYS A 49 9.38 8.88 25.62
N ASP A 50 8.37 9.67 25.27
CA ASP A 50 8.39 10.47 24.05
C ASP A 50 9.50 11.53 24.10
N VAL A 51 10.40 11.44 23.13
CA VAL A 51 11.55 12.35 22.94
C VAL A 51 11.57 12.90 21.52
N THR A 52 10.44 12.86 20.81
CA THR A 52 10.32 13.39 19.44
C THR A 52 10.75 14.87 19.37
N ALA A 53 10.51 15.64 20.43
CA ALA A 53 10.93 17.04 20.53
C ALA A 53 12.46 17.24 20.64
N ASN A 54 13.23 16.18 20.88
CA ASN A 54 14.69 16.25 20.95
C ASN A 54 15.36 16.23 19.56
N GLY A 55 14.58 16.28 18.50
CA GLY A 55 15.06 16.32 17.12
C GLY A 55 14.08 17.03 16.20
N THR A 56 14.33 16.90 14.91
CA THR A 56 13.48 17.42 13.84
C THR A 56 12.99 16.26 12.99
N VAL A 57 11.67 16.12 12.87
CA VAL A 57 11.04 15.16 11.96
C VAL A 57 10.74 15.86 10.63
N THR A 58 11.26 15.31 9.54
CA THR A 58 10.95 15.71 8.17
C THR A 58 10.30 14.55 7.43
N GLN A 59 9.25 14.84 6.68
CA GLN A 59 8.54 13.86 5.85
C GLN A 59 8.40 14.41 4.43
N GLU A 60 9.14 13.86 3.49
CA GLU A 60 9.14 14.31 2.09
C GLU A 60 9.20 13.10 1.16
N ASN A 61 8.37 13.06 0.12
CA ASN A 61 8.39 11.99 -0.88
C ASN A 61 8.34 10.57 -0.29
N ASN A 62 7.53 10.35 0.77
CA ASN A 62 7.46 9.09 1.52
C ASN A 62 8.75 8.70 2.28
N LYS A 63 9.71 9.61 2.40
CA LYS A 63 10.90 9.45 3.24
C LYS A 63 10.69 10.14 4.58
N VAL A 64 10.90 9.41 5.67
CA VAL A 64 10.95 9.96 7.02
C VAL A 64 12.41 10.18 7.40
N THR A 65 12.70 11.33 8.00
CA THR A 65 14.01 11.62 8.57
C THR A 65 13.81 12.23 9.95
N PHE A 66 14.39 11.61 10.97
CA PHE A 66 14.50 12.18 12.30
C PHE A 66 15.95 12.57 12.54
N GLU A 67 16.23 13.86 12.47
CA GLU A 67 17.54 14.42 12.80
C GLU A 67 17.58 14.75 14.29
N MET A 68 18.51 14.14 15.04
CA MET A 68 18.65 14.37 16.47
C MET A 68 19.30 15.74 16.69
N ASN A 69 18.78 16.52 17.62
CA ASN A 69 19.42 17.79 17.99
C ASN A 69 20.59 17.53 18.94
N LYS A 70 21.59 18.41 18.87
CA LYS A 70 22.62 18.49 19.91
C LYS A 70 22.01 19.00 21.21
N GLN A 71 22.46 18.46 22.33
CA GLN A 71 22.19 18.98 23.67
C GLN A 71 23.51 19.47 24.25
N ALA A 72 23.54 20.72 24.74
CA ALA A 72 24.77 21.38 25.16
C ALA A 72 25.89 21.26 24.10
N ASP A 73 25.54 21.52 22.83
CA ASP A 73 26.41 21.44 21.66
C ASP A 73 27.08 20.07 21.39
N SER A 74 26.54 18.99 21.97
CA SER A 74 27.05 17.62 21.82
C SER A 74 25.95 16.57 21.64
N TYR A 75 26.34 15.38 21.17
CA TYR A 75 25.52 14.16 21.15
C TYR A 75 25.86 13.20 22.30
N ASP A 76 26.62 13.63 23.31
CA ASP A 76 27.05 12.80 24.45
C ASP A 76 25.87 12.11 25.16
N TYR A 77 24.70 12.75 25.20
CA TYR A 77 23.48 12.17 25.79
C TYR A 77 22.98 10.90 25.09
N LEU A 78 23.43 10.62 23.86
CA LEU A 78 23.11 9.38 23.15
C LEU A 78 23.96 8.21 23.65
N SER A 79 25.12 8.48 24.27
CA SER A 79 26.13 7.49 24.63
C SER A 79 25.54 6.39 25.52
N GLY A 80 25.58 5.14 25.04
CA GLY A 80 25.04 3.97 25.75
C GLY A 80 23.51 3.87 25.83
N HIS A 81 22.77 4.76 25.17
CA HIS A 81 21.31 4.79 25.18
C HIS A 81 20.69 4.18 23.92
N THR A 82 19.39 3.88 23.99
CA THR A 82 18.64 3.29 22.88
C THR A 82 17.42 4.13 22.56
N TYR A 83 17.18 4.33 21.27
CA TYR A 83 16.05 5.09 20.78
C TYR A 83 15.26 4.27 19.76
N THR A 84 13.95 4.45 19.75
CA THR A 84 13.06 3.82 18.77
C THR A 84 12.25 4.88 18.05
N MET A 85 12.45 5.01 16.73
CA MET A 85 11.55 5.73 15.85
C MET A 85 10.44 4.79 15.38
N THR A 86 9.21 5.10 15.76
CA THR A 86 8.01 4.41 15.34
C THR A 86 7.35 5.21 14.21
N ILE A 87 7.22 4.60 13.04
CA ILE A 87 6.50 5.15 11.88
C ILE A 87 5.19 4.37 11.75
N THR A 88 4.08 5.04 11.99
CA THR A 88 2.75 4.46 11.78
C THR A 88 2.34 4.68 10.34
N THR A 89 1.92 3.61 9.67
CA THR A 89 1.55 3.62 8.26
C THR A 89 0.26 2.85 8.01
N LYS A 90 -0.35 3.08 6.86
CA LYS A 90 -1.46 2.29 6.31
C LYS A 90 -1.34 2.21 4.79
N ILE A 91 -2.06 1.29 4.14
CA ILE A 91 -2.11 1.26 2.68
C ILE A 91 -2.83 2.53 2.20
N LYS A 92 -2.29 3.19 1.15
CA LYS A 92 -2.93 4.38 0.57
C LYS A 92 -4.32 4.01 0.06
N ALA A 93 -5.29 4.88 0.30
CA ALA A 93 -6.64 4.71 -0.25
C ALA A 93 -6.64 4.65 -1.80
N SER A 94 -5.65 5.31 -2.44
CA SER A 94 -5.48 5.30 -3.89
C SER A 94 -4.70 4.11 -4.43
N ALA A 95 -4.10 3.27 -3.58
CA ALA A 95 -3.32 2.12 -4.05
C ALA A 95 -4.24 1.11 -4.76
N THR A 96 -3.87 0.67 -5.95
CA THR A 96 -4.69 -0.30 -6.72
C THR A 96 -4.33 -1.75 -6.35
N ASP A 97 -5.21 -2.70 -6.66
CA ASP A 97 -4.86 -4.14 -6.54
C ASP A 97 -3.66 -4.51 -7.41
N GLU A 98 -3.51 -3.86 -8.59
CA GLU A 98 -2.39 -4.07 -9.49
C GLU A 98 -1.05 -3.60 -8.88
N GLU A 99 -1.05 -2.46 -8.18
CA GLU A 99 0.14 -1.96 -7.48
C GLU A 99 0.53 -2.85 -6.28
N LEU A 100 -0.45 -3.49 -5.62
CA LEU A 100 -0.23 -4.34 -4.45
C LEU A 100 0.10 -5.79 -4.82
N ALA A 101 -0.37 -6.29 -5.97
CA ALA A 101 -0.21 -7.67 -6.40
C ALA A 101 1.25 -8.18 -6.38
N PRO A 102 2.27 -7.41 -6.84
CA PRO A 102 3.66 -7.84 -6.76
C PRO A 102 4.12 -8.09 -5.33
N TYR A 103 3.72 -7.24 -4.37
CA TYR A 103 4.11 -7.40 -2.98
C TYR A 103 3.41 -8.58 -2.33
N ILE A 104 2.15 -8.85 -2.67
CA ILE A 104 1.44 -10.05 -2.19
C ILE A 104 2.16 -11.31 -2.66
N GLN A 105 2.56 -11.36 -3.94
CA GLN A 105 3.29 -12.50 -4.52
C GLN A 105 4.70 -12.66 -3.94
N GLN A 106 5.38 -11.55 -3.61
CA GLN A 106 6.76 -11.54 -3.11
C GLN A 106 6.87 -11.71 -1.57
N GLY A 107 5.75 -11.93 -0.86
CA GLY A 107 5.76 -12.13 0.59
C GLY A 107 5.71 -10.84 1.43
N GLY A 108 5.40 -9.70 0.79
CA GLY A 108 5.06 -8.44 1.44
C GLY A 108 5.84 -7.25 0.91
N ILE A 109 5.45 -6.05 1.39
CA ILE A 109 6.15 -4.79 1.15
C ILE A 109 7.37 -4.76 2.07
N PRO A 110 8.60 -4.76 1.54
CA PRO A 110 9.80 -4.72 2.37
C PRO A 110 10.12 -3.29 2.82
N ASN A 111 10.65 -3.14 4.03
CA ASN A 111 11.04 -1.85 4.61
C ASN A 111 12.44 -1.93 5.22
N GLN A 112 13.29 -0.91 5.04
CA GLN A 112 14.63 -0.84 5.63
C GLN A 112 14.94 0.60 5.99
N ALA A 113 15.51 0.80 7.18
CA ALA A 113 15.89 2.10 7.68
C ALA A 113 17.42 2.21 7.81
N ASP A 114 17.88 3.45 7.81
CA ASP A 114 19.28 3.82 7.92
C ASP A 114 19.52 4.69 9.17
N LEU A 115 20.65 4.48 9.81
CA LEU A 115 21.21 5.39 10.80
C LEU A 115 22.40 6.10 10.19
N ASN A 116 22.32 7.42 10.03
CA ASN A 116 23.47 8.26 9.67
C ASN A 116 24.06 8.85 10.94
N PHE A 117 25.37 8.72 11.16
CA PHE A 117 26.00 9.14 12.41
C PHE A 117 27.47 9.54 12.22
N GLY A 118 28.12 9.95 13.30
CA GLY A 118 29.55 10.21 13.32
C GLY A 118 29.93 11.56 12.73
N ASN A 119 31.16 11.61 12.19
CA ASN A 119 31.78 12.81 11.65
C ASN A 119 31.97 12.77 10.13
N GLU A 120 32.04 11.57 9.56
CA GLU A 120 32.43 11.34 8.16
C GLU A 120 31.27 10.87 7.29
N GLY A 121 30.03 10.93 7.80
CA GLY A 121 28.87 10.48 7.02
C GLY A 121 28.58 8.99 7.14
N ASP A 122 29.02 8.32 8.21
CA ASP A 122 28.82 6.89 8.39
C ASP A 122 27.34 6.51 8.36
N VAL A 123 27.03 5.38 7.70
CA VAL A 123 25.68 4.84 7.56
C VAL A 123 25.63 3.39 8.00
N LEU A 124 24.67 3.06 8.85
CA LEU A 124 24.31 1.68 9.19
C LEU A 124 22.90 1.36 8.68
N HIS A 125 22.77 0.22 8.00
CA HIS A 125 21.50 -0.27 7.48
C HIS A 125 20.85 -1.26 8.46
N SER A 126 19.54 -1.13 8.68
CA SER A 126 18.78 -2.10 9.45
C SER A 126 18.60 -3.42 8.70
N ASN A 127 18.01 -4.42 9.36
CA ASN A 127 17.38 -5.54 8.67
C ASN A 127 16.19 -5.05 7.82
N LYS A 128 15.69 -5.93 6.93
CA LYS A 128 14.61 -5.60 6.00
C LYS A 128 13.36 -6.47 6.22
N PRO A 129 12.50 -6.18 7.21
CA PRO A 129 11.24 -6.89 7.40
C PRO A 129 10.22 -6.60 6.29
N THR A 130 9.17 -7.41 6.19
CA THR A 130 8.05 -7.21 5.26
C THR A 130 6.70 -7.11 5.97
N VAL A 131 5.74 -6.45 5.32
CA VAL A 131 4.31 -6.49 5.69
C VAL A 131 3.49 -6.95 4.50
N THR A 132 2.66 -7.98 4.66
CA THR A 132 1.83 -8.48 3.57
C THR A 132 0.50 -7.71 3.49
N PRO A 133 0.19 -7.05 2.36
CA PRO A 133 -1.14 -6.48 2.10
C PRO A 133 -2.24 -7.55 2.16
N PRO A 134 -3.51 -7.18 2.42
CA PRO A 134 -4.61 -8.12 2.23
C PRO A 134 -4.73 -8.45 0.74
N ALA A 135 -5.09 -9.69 0.41
CA ALA A 135 -5.47 -10.04 -0.95
C ALA A 135 -6.77 -9.31 -1.35
N PRO A 136 -6.97 -9.02 -2.65
CA PRO A 136 -8.27 -8.59 -3.13
C PRO A 136 -9.34 -9.61 -2.73
N THR A 137 -10.55 -9.12 -2.47
CA THR A 137 -11.70 -10.01 -2.27
C THR A 137 -12.12 -10.55 -3.64
N PRO A 138 -12.24 -11.87 -3.84
CA PRO A 138 -12.70 -12.42 -5.10
C PRO A 138 -14.08 -11.87 -5.47
N GLU A 139 -14.21 -11.40 -6.71
CA GLU A 139 -15.48 -10.99 -7.30
C GLU A 139 -15.83 -11.95 -8.44
N ASP A 140 -16.95 -12.66 -8.29
CA ASP A 140 -17.46 -13.56 -9.32
C ASP A 140 -17.93 -12.77 -10.56
N PRO A 141 -17.78 -13.33 -11.77
CA PRO A 141 -18.38 -12.74 -12.95
C PRO A 141 -19.92 -12.75 -12.87
N THR A 142 -20.54 -11.71 -13.41
CA THR A 142 -22.00 -11.62 -13.53
C THR A 142 -22.41 -11.45 -14.99
N ILE A 143 -23.59 -11.96 -15.35
CA ILE A 143 -24.15 -11.83 -16.70
C ILE A 143 -25.65 -11.54 -16.61
N THR A 144 -26.12 -10.58 -17.40
CA THR A 144 -27.53 -10.20 -17.49
C THR A 144 -27.94 -10.01 -18.95
N LYS A 145 -29.21 -10.26 -19.26
CA LYS A 145 -29.78 -10.08 -20.59
C LYS A 145 -31.08 -9.28 -20.50
N ASP A 146 -31.27 -8.32 -21.38
CA ASP A 146 -32.48 -7.50 -21.47
C ASP A 146 -32.92 -7.28 -22.92
N ILE A 147 -34.17 -6.86 -23.12
CA ILE A 147 -34.70 -6.38 -24.40
C ILE A 147 -34.86 -4.87 -24.28
N GLU A 148 -33.94 -4.10 -24.88
CA GLU A 148 -34.00 -2.63 -24.86
C GLU A 148 -34.18 -2.03 -23.44
N GLY A 149 -33.57 -2.65 -22.44
CA GLY A 149 -33.65 -2.26 -21.03
C GLY A 149 -34.85 -2.83 -20.26
N GLN A 150 -35.59 -3.77 -20.85
CA GLN A 150 -36.78 -4.38 -20.27
C GLN A 150 -36.65 -5.91 -20.21
N ASP A 151 -37.33 -6.55 -19.25
CA ASP A 151 -37.37 -8.01 -19.15
C ASP A 151 -38.34 -8.64 -20.17
N HIS A 152 -39.26 -7.84 -20.71
CA HIS A 152 -40.29 -8.26 -21.65
C HIS A 152 -40.59 -7.15 -22.65
N LEU A 153 -40.84 -7.53 -23.90
CA LEU A 153 -41.27 -6.62 -24.97
C LEU A 153 -42.46 -7.22 -25.71
N ASP A 154 -43.57 -6.49 -25.73
CA ASP A 154 -44.70 -6.79 -26.60
C ASP A 154 -44.46 -6.20 -27.99
N LEU A 155 -44.41 -7.06 -29.01
CA LEU A 155 -44.33 -6.62 -30.39
C LEU A 155 -45.70 -6.14 -30.88
N THR A 156 -45.71 -5.00 -31.54
CA THR A 156 -46.90 -4.39 -32.13
C THR A 156 -47.23 -4.98 -33.50
N ASN A 157 -46.24 -5.58 -34.18
CA ASN A 157 -46.38 -6.24 -35.48
C ASN A 157 -45.23 -7.25 -35.71
N ARG A 158 -45.32 -8.05 -36.79
CA ARG A 158 -44.36 -9.13 -37.09
C ARG A 158 -42.98 -8.66 -37.54
N ASP A 159 -42.88 -7.47 -38.13
CA ASP A 159 -41.65 -6.95 -38.71
C ASP A 159 -40.97 -5.94 -37.77
N GLN A 160 -41.48 -5.80 -36.53
CA GLN A 160 -40.89 -4.91 -35.54
C GLN A 160 -39.53 -5.44 -35.08
N GLU A 161 -38.48 -4.68 -35.37
CA GLU A 161 -37.15 -4.93 -34.85
C GLU A 161 -37.06 -4.60 -33.36
N PHE A 162 -36.20 -5.33 -32.66
CA PHE A 162 -35.86 -5.11 -31.26
C PHE A 162 -34.43 -5.60 -31.00
N LYS A 163 -33.85 -5.19 -29.87
CA LYS A 163 -32.47 -5.53 -29.51
C LYS A 163 -32.41 -6.29 -28.21
N TRP A 164 -31.73 -7.43 -28.25
CA TRP A 164 -31.22 -8.08 -27.05
C TRP A 164 -29.90 -7.43 -26.64
N ASN A 165 -29.78 -7.08 -25.37
CA ASN A 165 -28.53 -6.63 -24.78
C ASN A 165 -28.04 -7.70 -23.82
N VAL A 166 -26.83 -8.20 -24.02
CA VAL A 166 -26.12 -9.03 -23.04
C VAL A 166 -25.05 -8.17 -22.39
N LYS A 167 -25.07 -8.10 -21.06
CA LYS A 167 -24.10 -7.33 -20.26
C LYS A 167 -23.38 -8.28 -19.32
N THR A 168 -22.08 -8.09 -19.18
CA THR A 168 -21.24 -8.88 -18.27
C THR A 168 -20.38 -7.97 -17.42
N ALA A 169 -20.08 -8.41 -16.20
CA ALA A 169 -18.91 -7.95 -15.45
C ALA A 169 -18.05 -9.18 -15.21
N PHE A 170 -16.76 -9.14 -15.56
CA PHE A 170 -15.90 -10.33 -15.52
C PHE A 170 -15.31 -10.64 -14.13
N GLY A 171 -15.56 -9.81 -13.12
CA GLY A 171 -14.91 -9.94 -11.82
C GLY A 171 -13.44 -9.52 -11.84
N ASN A 172 -12.69 -9.87 -10.79
CA ASN A 172 -11.31 -9.42 -10.59
C ASN A 172 -10.24 -10.54 -10.60
N GLU A 173 -10.63 -11.78 -10.89
CA GLU A 173 -9.73 -12.95 -10.96
C GLU A 173 -9.34 -13.36 -12.40
N THR A 174 -9.61 -12.50 -13.37
CA THR A 174 -9.45 -12.77 -14.82
C THR A 174 -8.01 -13.07 -15.25
N SER A 175 -7.01 -12.67 -14.45
CA SER A 175 -5.58 -12.92 -14.71
C SER A 175 -5.22 -14.41 -14.76
N THR A 176 -6.07 -15.28 -14.18
CA THR A 176 -5.88 -16.74 -14.17
C THR A 176 -6.63 -17.46 -15.29
N TRP A 177 -7.50 -16.76 -16.03
CA TRP A 177 -8.38 -17.38 -17.00
C TRP A 177 -7.62 -17.76 -18.27
N THR A 178 -7.93 -18.94 -18.82
CA THR A 178 -7.38 -19.39 -20.10
C THR A 178 -8.36 -19.19 -21.27
N GLN A 179 -9.64 -18.93 -20.97
CA GLN A 179 -10.71 -18.74 -21.94
C GLN A 179 -11.82 -17.85 -21.37
N ALA A 180 -12.45 -17.05 -22.22
CA ALA A 180 -13.71 -16.36 -21.95
C ALA A 180 -14.56 -16.34 -23.23
N SER A 181 -15.86 -16.62 -23.13
CA SER A 181 -16.80 -16.50 -24.25
C SER A 181 -18.19 -16.09 -23.77
N MET A 182 -18.94 -15.40 -24.62
CA MET A 182 -20.38 -15.18 -24.47
C MET A 182 -21.08 -15.87 -25.63
N VAL A 183 -22.06 -16.71 -25.30
CA VAL A 183 -22.80 -17.51 -26.28
C VAL A 183 -24.28 -17.37 -25.99
N ASP A 184 -25.05 -17.12 -27.04
CA ASP A 184 -26.50 -17.02 -27.00
C ASP A 184 -27.09 -17.85 -28.14
N ASP A 185 -28.09 -18.67 -27.84
CA ASP A 185 -28.81 -19.46 -28.84
C ASP A 185 -30.14 -18.77 -29.13
N ILE A 186 -30.16 -17.98 -30.20
CA ILE A 186 -31.35 -17.23 -30.60
C ILE A 186 -32.36 -18.18 -31.23
N ASN A 187 -33.60 -18.11 -30.75
CA ASN A 187 -34.69 -18.92 -31.28
C ASN A 187 -34.84 -18.69 -32.80
N LYS A 188 -34.84 -19.78 -33.56
CA LYS A 188 -34.88 -19.79 -35.04
C LYS A 188 -36.11 -19.14 -35.67
N VAL A 189 -37.14 -18.80 -34.88
CA VAL A 189 -38.28 -18.01 -35.36
C VAL A 189 -37.97 -16.53 -35.50
N LEU A 190 -36.84 -16.07 -34.97
CA LEU A 190 -36.35 -14.70 -35.08
C LEU A 190 -35.21 -14.65 -36.10
N ASP A 191 -35.23 -13.64 -36.96
CA ASP A 191 -34.11 -13.32 -37.83
C ASP A 191 -33.11 -12.42 -37.09
N ILE A 192 -31.83 -12.73 -37.19
CA ILE A 192 -30.76 -11.87 -36.68
C ILE A 192 -30.39 -10.90 -37.81
N THR A 193 -30.82 -9.65 -37.66
CA THR A 193 -30.57 -8.61 -38.66
C THR A 193 -29.22 -7.90 -38.45
N ASP A 194 -28.70 -7.89 -37.22
CA ASP A 194 -27.47 -7.21 -36.84
C ASP A 194 -26.86 -7.80 -35.54
N VAL A 195 -25.54 -7.72 -35.39
CA VAL A 195 -24.78 -8.08 -34.17
C VAL A 195 -23.68 -7.04 -33.99
N LYS A 196 -23.57 -6.46 -32.80
CA LYS A 196 -22.60 -5.40 -32.47
C LYS A 196 -21.72 -5.76 -31.29
#